data_AF-A0A8H5VNA9-F1
#
_entry.id   AF-A0A8H5VNA9-F1
#
_cell.length_a   1.000
_cell.length_b   1.000
_cell.length_c   1.000
_cell.angle_alpha   90.00
_cell.angle_beta   90.00
_cell.angle_gamma   90.00
#
_symmetry.space_group_name_H-M   'P 1'
#
loop_
_entity.id
_entity.type
_entity.pdbx_description
1 polymer ?
#
loop_
_entity_poly.entity_id
_entity_poly.type
_entity_poly.pdbx_seq_one_letter_code
_entity_poly.pdbx_strand_id
1 'polypeptide(L)'
;MAFDNSILPPAGNGFIPIQPLLPNLPPTPEEDDVIIPKAPVLCHCSSPTNCASGYHDVKPNIWRAINEVLVKPTKLSADEIAMEEYNAEDIPVRAIVEGWDSIERAGKMTPTWRKLRRADELCFANCADTERLAAMRICHLLITYHGDPTMERRATLPRWYWNRPSQALPHSYGIDFFVWPGLRERLIFSQHQYCTNTFWELLQTNLKILWTDTFQDTFYHNAHTGKYHISPLFEQRIRDINAWTMSTDFFQHFPELSEDIPAYMGIPASMGGVHPSAVVPSSRRRYEDDESKVHKGQRAAIC
;
A
#
# COMPACT_ATOMS: atom_id res chain seq x y z
N MET A 1 77.09 -1.81 -50.93
CA MET A 1 77.25 -0.48 -51.54
C MET A 1 75.92 0.23 -51.39
N ALA A 2 75.98 1.44 -50.85
CA ALA A 2 74.84 2.30 -50.51
C ALA A 2 74.07 2.79 -51.74
N PHE A 3 72.79 3.15 -51.55
CA PHE A 3 72.29 4.48 -51.90
C PHE A 3 71.16 4.87 -50.95
N ASP A 4 71.39 5.98 -50.26
CA ASP A 4 70.44 6.77 -49.48
C ASP A 4 69.77 7.78 -50.42
N ASN A 5 68.50 8.09 -50.18
CA ASN A 5 68.02 9.49 -50.19
C ASN A 5 66.57 9.55 -49.69
N SER A 6 66.44 10.17 -48.52
CA SER A 6 65.22 10.69 -47.91
C SER A 6 64.53 11.73 -48.82
N ILE A 7 63.20 11.85 -48.72
CA ILE A 7 62.43 13.11 -48.60
C ILE A 7 60.95 12.74 -48.31
N LEU A 8 60.49 13.11 -47.11
CA LEU A 8 59.08 13.11 -46.68
C LEU A 8 58.45 14.47 -47.02
N PRO A 9 57.14 14.53 -47.34
CA PRO A 9 56.30 15.69 -47.03
C PRO A 9 55.23 15.37 -45.96
N PRO A 10 54.72 16.39 -45.25
CA PRO A 10 54.04 16.23 -43.98
C PRO A 10 52.54 15.94 -44.10
N ALA A 11 51.99 15.36 -43.03
CA ALA A 11 50.57 15.15 -42.83
C ALA A 11 49.79 16.47 -42.82
N GLY A 12 48.75 16.56 -43.65
CA GLY A 12 47.86 17.71 -43.72
C GLY A 12 46.49 17.32 -44.26
N ASN A 13 45.68 16.64 -43.46
CA ASN A 13 44.24 16.49 -43.72
C ASN A 13 43.47 17.36 -42.73
N GLY A 14 43.24 18.62 -43.11
CA GLY A 14 42.27 19.48 -42.45
C GLY A 14 40.86 19.19 -42.95
N PHE A 15 40.10 18.39 -42.21
CA PHE A 15 38.64 18.45 -42.24
C PHE A 15 38.21 19.35 -41.08
N ILE A 16 37.67 20.54 -41.40
CA ILE A 16 36.98 21.38 -40.42
C ILE A 16 35.56 20.82 -40.28
N PRO A 17 35.14 20.35 -39.09
CA PRO A 17 33.73 20.13 -38.83
C PRO A 17 33.09 21.49 -38.54
N ILE A 18 32.12 21.88 -39.36
CA ILE A 18 31.24 23.02 -39.06
C ILE A 18 30.37 22.60 -37.87
N GLN A 19 30.71 23.11 -36.70
CA GLN A 19 29.93 22.94 -35.48
C GLN A 19 28.79 23.98 -35.51
N PRO A 20 27.51 23.60 -35.39
CA PRO A 20 26.44 24.57 -35.28
C PRO A 20 26.63 25.36 -33.97
N LEU A 21 26.77 26.68 -34.07
CA LEU A 21 26.76 27.60 -32.93
C LEU A 21 25.34 27.65 -32.35
N LEU A 22 24.96 26.64 -31.58
CA LEU A 22 23.86 26.78 -30.62
C LEU A 22 24.40 27.52 -29.39
N PRO A 23 23.68 28.52 -28.85
CA PRO A 23 24.08 29.13 -27.60
C PRO A 23 24.14 28.04 -26.53
N ASN A 24 25.30 27.88 -25.89
CA ASN A 24 25.44 27.11 -24.66
C ASN A 24 24.63 27.81 -23.57
N LEU A 25 23.33 27.56 -23.54
CA LEU A 25 22.54 27.75 -22.34
C LEU A 25 23.11 26.78 -21.30
N PRO A 26 23.41 27.23 -20.07
CA PRO A 26 23.67 26.30 -18.99
C PRO A 26 22.48 25.33 -18.93
N PRO A 27 22.71 24.03 -18.67
CA PRO A 27 21.60 23.14 -18.39
C PRO A 27 20.81 23.81 -17.26
N THR A 28 19.57 24.20 -17.54
CA THR A 28 18.61 24.50 -16.49
C THR A 28 18.69 23.31 -15.54
N PRO A 29 18.86 23.50 -14.22
CA PRO A 29 18.78 22.37 -13.30
C PRO A 29 17.51 21.64 -13.68
N GLU A 30 17.63 20.35 -14.05
CA GLU A 30 16.46 19.54 -14.32
C GLU A 30 15.58 19.71 -13.08
N GLU A 31 14.48 20.44 -13.20
CA GLU A 31 13.50 20.50 -12.14
C GLU A 31 13.04 19.05 -11.98
N ASP A 32 13.47 18.40 -10.90
CA ASP A 32 12.99 17.10 -10.44
C ASP A 32 11.48 17.22 -10.21
N ASP A 33 10.71 17.15 -11.29
CA ASP A 33 9.27 17.15 -11.27
C ASP A 33 8.82 15.80 -10.71
N VAL A 34 7.84 15.83 -9.82
CA VAL A 34 7.34 14.60 -9.19
C VAL A 34 6.45 13.79 -10.14
N ILE A 35 6.04 14.41 -11.25
CA ILE A 35 5.24 13.81 -12.31
C ILE A 35 6.13 13.50 -13.51
N ILE A 36 6.46 12.21 -13.68
CA ILE A 36 7.33 11.72 -14.75
C ILE A 36 6.64 10.52 -15.42
N PRO A 37 6.59 10.44 -16.76
CA PRO A 37 7.00 11.48 -17.72
C PRO A 37 6.06 12.69 -17.68
N LYS A 38 6.56 13.85 -18.13
CA LYS A 38 5.72 15.06 -18.30
C LYS A 38 4.61 14.80 -19.30
N ALA A 39 3.46 15.45 -19.10
CA ALA A 39 2.34 15.32 -20.00
C ALA A 39 2.69 15.89 -21.39
N PRO A 40 2.31 15.21 -22.48
CA PRO A 40 2.56 15.70 -23.84
C PRO A 40 1.69 16.92 -24.20
N VAL A 41 0.62 17.13 -23.43
CA VAL A 41 -0.34 18.23 -23.56
C VAL A 41 -0.61 18.84 -22.18
N LEU A 42 -1.32 19.97 -22.13
CA LEU A 42 -1.69 20.61 -20.87
C LEU A 42 -2.47 19.62 -19.98
N CYS A 43 -1.90 19.29 -18.82
CA CYS A 43 -2.49 18.38 -17.83
C CYS A 43 -2.79 19.12 -16.52
N HIS A 44 -3.91 18.78 -15.89
CA HIS A 44 -4.27 19.31 -14.55
C HIS A 44 -3.23 18.93 -13.48
N CYS A 45 -2.47 17.86 -13.73
CA CYS A 45 -1.38 17.39 -12.91
C CYS A 45 -0.07 18.16 -13.08
N SER A 46 0.03 19.07 -14.04
CA SER A 46 1.29 19.78 -14.36
C SER A 46 1.57 20.98 -13.47
N SER A 47 0.57 21.57 -12.83
CA SER A 47 0.74 22.79 -12.02
C SER A 47 0.98 22.47 -10.54
N PRO A 48 2.08 22.95 -9.92
CA PRO A 48 2.36 22.74 -8.51
C PRO A 48 1.20 23.09 -7.59
N THR A 49 1.02 22.30 -6.53
CA THR A 49 -0.07 22.54 -5.54
C THR A 49 0.03 23.92 -4.90
N ASN A 50 1.26 24.46 -4.76
CA ASN A 50 1.53 25.78 -4.18
C ASN A 50 1.27 26.96 -5.15
N CYS A 51 0.96 26.70 -6.43
CA CYS A 51 0.71 27.75 -7.43
C CYS A 51 -0.76 28.23 -7.47
N ALA A 52 -1.62 27.77 -6.55
CA ALA A 52 -2.97 28.31 -6.36
C ALA A 52 -2.89 29.74 -5.81
N SER A 53 -2.62 30.70 -6.70
CA SER A 53 -2.66 32.12 -6.41
C SER A 53 -4.10 32.57 -6.14
N GLY A 54 -4.34 33.15 -4.96
CA GLY A 54 -5.48 34.03 -4.67
C GLY A 54 -6.89 33.42 -4.54
N TYR A 55 -7.13 32.18 -4.93
CA TYR A 55 -8.43 31.52 -4.81
C TYR A 55 -8.40 30.45 -3.72
N HIS A 56 -8.99 30.75 -2.57
CA HIS A 56 -9.04 29.85 -1.41
C HIS A 56 -9.90 28.59 -1.60
N ASP A 57 -10.58 28.41 -2.74
CA ASP A 57 -11.59 27.37 -2.97
C ASP A 57 -11.22 26.30 -4.03
N VAL A 58 -10.05 26.35 -4.65
CA VAL A 58 -9.68 25.33 -5.65
C VAL A 58 -8.98 24.15 -4.97
N LYS A 59 -9.67 23.00 -4.91
CA LYS A 59 -9.09 21.73 -4.43
C LYS A 59 -7.85 21.38 -5.27
N PRO A 60 -6.71 21.03 -4.63
CA PRO A 60 -5.51 20.67 -5.37
C PRO A 60 -5.73 19.41 -6.22
N ASN A 61 -4.92 19.26 -7.27
CA ASN A 61 -4.91 18.03 -8.04
C ASN A 61 -4.34 16.90 -7.17
N ILE A 62 -5.15 15.88 -6.88
CA ILE A 62 -4.80 14.79 -5.96
C ILE A 62 -3.58 14.02 -6.48
N TRP A 63 -3.50 13.75 -7.80
CA TRP A 63 -2.38 13.03 -8.40
C TRP A 63 -1.03 13.73 -8.17
N ARG A 64 -0.97 15.04 -8.40
CA ARG A 64 0.23 15.81 -8.12
C ARG A 64 0.51 15.91 -6.63
N ALA A 65 -0.50 16.26 -5.83
CA ALA A 65 -0.34 16.44 -4.39
C ALA A 65 0.19 15.16 -3.71
N ILE A 66 -0.30 13.98 -4.08
CA ILE A 66 0.18 12.72 -3.51
C ILE A 66 1.62 12.40 -3.94
N ASN A 67 1.98 12.68 -5.19
CA ASN A 67 3.36 12.50 -5.64
C ASN A 67 4.31 13.47 -4.93
N GLU A 68 3.91 14.73 -4.70
CA GLU A 68 4.68 15.71 -3.92
C GLU A 68 4.90 15.24 -2.46
N VAL A 69 3.90 14.57 -1.86
CA VAL A 69 3.99 13.99 -0.52
C VAL A 69 4.94 12.79 -0.49
N LEU A 70 4.88 11.91 -1.49
CA LEU A 70 5.57 10.62 -1.49
C LEU A 70 7.03 10.69 -2.00
N VAL A 71 7.37 11.61 -2.91
CA VAL A 71 8.59 11.56 -3.76
C VAL A 71 9.92 11.41 -3.01
N LYS A 72 10.02 11.86 -1.75
CA LYS A 72 11.26 11.76 -0.99
C LYS A 72 11.25 10.46 -0.17
N PRO A 73 12.19 9.51 -0.34
CA PRO A 73 12.36 8.43 0.62
C PRO A 73 12.59 9.00 2.03
N THR A 74 11.85 8.51 3.01
CA THR A 74 12.06 8.92 4.41
C THR A 74 13.16 8.05 5.01
N LYS A 75 14.37 8.59 5.15
CA LYS A 75 15.39 7.91 5.96
C LYS A 75 15.13 8.21 7.44
N LEU A 76 14.72 7.19 8.18
CA LEU A 76 14.46 7.28 9.61
C LEU A 76 15.75 7.01 10.42
N SER A 77 15.85 7.61 11.60
CA SER A 77 16.84 7.25 12.62
C SER A 77 16.50 5.91 13.27
N ALA A 78 17.45 5.31 14.01
CA ALA A 78 17.22 4.02 14.69
C ALA A 78 16.06 4.10 15.70
N ASP A 79 15.95 5.21 16.44
CA ASP A 79 14.86 5.43 17.40
C ASP A 79 13.51 5.59 16.69
N GLU A 80 13.48 6.30 15.56
CA GLU A 80 12.27 6.43 14.75
C GLU A 80 11.86 5.09 14.12
N ILE A 81 12.81 4.25 13.68
CA ILE A 81 12.53 2.90 13.17
C ILE A 81 11.91 2.04 14.27
N ALA A 82 12.49 2.05 15.47
CA ALA A 82 11.95 1.29 16.61
C ALA A 82 10.53 1.76 16.97
N MET A 83 10.28 3.08 16.96
CA MET A 83 8.96 3.66 17.19
C MET A 83 7.97 3.30 16.08
N GLU A 84 8.41 3.30 14.82
CA GLU A 84 7.62 2.91 13.65
C GLU A 84 7.15 1.45 13.78
N GLU A 85 8.08 0.54 14.05
CA GLU A 85 7.81 -0.89 14.17
C GLU A 85 6.93 -1.21 15.37
N TYR A 86 7.19 -0.58 16.52
CA TYR A 86 6.39 -0.76 17.72
C TYR A 86 4.94 -0.31 17.56
N ASN A 87 4.66 0.64 16.66
CA ASN A 87 3.32 1.20 16.45
C ASN A 87 2.71 0.88 15.08
N ALA A 88 3.31 -0.03 14.32
CA ALA A 88 2.94 -0.36 12.94
C ALA A 88 1.49 -0.81 12.77
N GLU A 89 0.94 -1.50 13.77
CA GLU A 89 -0.47 -1.95 13.78
C GLU A 89 -1.40 -0.96 14.51
N ASP A 90 -0.90 -0.28 15.55
CA ASP A 90 -1.69 0.62 16.39
C ASP A 90 -2.11 1.89 15.63
N ILE A 91 -1.17 2.53 14.93
CA ILE A 91 -1.40 3.82 14.31
C ILE A 91 -2.46 3.80 13.21
N PRO A 92 -2.48 2.88 12.23
CA PRO A 92 -3.49 2.92 11.17
C PRO A 92 -4.90 2.65 11.71
N VAL A 93 -5.05 1.79 12.72
CA VAL A 93 -6.36 1.58 13.39
C VAL A 93 -6.76 2.81 14.18
N ARG A 94 -5.86 3.35 15.00
CA ARG A 94 -6.11 4.53 15.83
C ARG A 94 -6.43 5.77 15.00
N ALA A 95 -5.80 5.94 13.83
CA ALA A 95 -6.08 7.04 12.92
C ALA A 95 -7.54 7.05 12.44
N ILE A 96 -8.12 5.86 12.21
CA ILE A 96 -9.52 5.73 11.80
C ILE A 96 -10.46 5.88 13.01
N VAL A 97 -10.18 5.18 14.11
CA VAL A 97 -11.08 5.12 15.28
C VAL A 97 -11.06 6.42 16.10
N GLU A 98 -9.89 7.02 16.28
CA GLU A 98 -9.67 8.16 17.20
C GLU A 98 -9.22 9.43 16.45
N GLY A 99 -8.96 9.34 15.15
CA GLY A 99 -8.48 10.45 14.33
C GLY A 99 -6.96 10.67 14.43
N TRP A 100 -6.38 11.23 13.38
CA TRP A 100 -4.94 11.53 13.29
C TRP A 100 -4.42 12.45 14.40
N ASP A 101 -5.24 13.39 14.87
CA ASP A 101 -4.84 14.35 15.91
C ASP A 101 -4.54 13.66 17.25
N SER A 102 -5.14 12.49 17.52
CA SER A 102 -4.84 11.70 18.71
C SER A 102 -3.39 11.21 18.72
N ILE A 103 -2.88 10.77 17.55
CA ILE A 103 -1.52 10.25 17.35
C ILE A 103 -0.50 11.37 17.45
N GLU A 104 -0.83 12.54 16.89
CA GLU A 104 0.02 13.74 16.95
C GLU A 104 0.17 14.24 18.39
N ARG A 105 -0.94 14.37 19.14
CA ARG A 105 -0.90 14.74 20.57
C ARG A 105 -0.11 13.74 21.42
N ALA A 106 -0.12 12.46 21.05
CA ALA A 106 0.64 11.42 21.74
C ALA A 106 2.14 11.41 21.40
N GLY A 107 2.61 12.27 20.49
CA GLY A 107 4.02 12.33 20.09
C GLY A 107 4.50 11.13 19.27
N LYS A 108 3.57 10.32 18.73
CA LYS A 108 3.86 9.08 17.98
C LYS A 108 4.04 9.30 16.48
N MET A 109 4.05 10.55 16.03
CA MET A 109 3.98 10.93 14.62
C MET A 109 5.39 10.98 13.98
N THR A 110 5.87 9.84 13.45
CA THR A 110 7.12 9.79 12.67
C THR A 110 6.97 10.52 11.32
N PRO A 111 8.07 10.85 10.63
CA PRO A 111 7.98 11.41 9.28
C PRO A 111 7.26 10.50 8.26
N THR A 112 7.30 9.17 8.45
CA THR A 112 6.52 8.23 7.62
C THR A 112 5.02 8.35 7.88
N TRP A 113 4.60 8.39 9.14
CA TRP A 113 3.19 8.58 9.49
C TRP A 113 2.63 9.93 9.07
N ARG A 114 3.45 11.00 9.05
CA ARG A 114 3.02 12.29 8.48
C ARG A 114 2.70 12.22 6.99
N LYS A 115 3.47 11.45 6.23
CA LYS A 115 3.19 11.21 4.80
C LYS A 115 1.93 10.40 4.63
N LEU A 116 1.78 9.33 5.42
CA LEU A 116 0.57 8.50 5.37
C LEU A 116 -0.68 9.24 5.78
N ARG A 117 -0.61 10.14 6.77
CA ARG A 117 -1.72 11.04 7.09
C ARG A 117 -2.15 11.86 5.90
N ARG A 118 -1.20 12.49 5.19
CA ARG A 118 -1.52 13.25 3.98
C ARG A 118 -2.05 12.39 2.85
N ALA A 119 -1.48 11.20 2.67
CA ALA A 119 -1.98 10.23 1.70
C ALA A 119 -3.42 9.82 2.01
N ASP A 120 -3.72 9.54 3.26
CA ASP A 120 -5.05 9.16 3.74
C ASP A 120 -6.08 10.28 3.54
N GLU A 121 -5.76 11.50 3.98
CA GLU A 121 -6.62 12.68 3.83
C GLU A 121 -6.91 13.02 2.35
N LEU A 122 -5.98 12.73 1.42
CA LEU A 122 -6.14 12.98 -0.01
C LEU A 122 -6.82 11.82 -0.76
N CYS A 123 -6.41 10.59 -0.48
CA CYS A 123 -6.68 9.43 -1.32
C CYS A 123 -7.68 8.45 -0.72
N PHE A 124 -7.92 8.46 0.60
CA PHE A 124 -8.72 7.44 1.28
C PHE A 124 -9.81 8.00 2.21
N ALA A 125 -9.94 9.32 2.33
CA ALA A 125 -10.89 9.97 3.23
C ALA A 125 -12.36 9.56 3.04
N ASN A 126 -12.77 9.21 1.80
CA ASN A 126 -14.12 8.75 1.50
C ASN A 126 -14.23 7.22 1.29
N CYS A 127 -13.15 6.47 1.55
CA CYS A 127 -13.23 5.02 1.61
C CYS A 127 -14.04 4.58 2.84
N ALA A 128 -14.68 3.42 2.77
CA ALA A 128 -15.17 2.77 3.98
C ALA A 128 -14.00 2.35 4.87
N ASP A 129 -14.22 2.31 6.19
CA ASP A 129 -13.15 2.15 7.18
C ASP A 129 -12.32 0.87 6.99
N THR A 130 -12.94 -0.23 6.56
CA THR A 130 -12.27 -1.49 6.24
C THR A 130 -11.28 -1.33 5.08
N GLU A 131 -11.72 -0.76 3.96
CA GLU A 131 -10.89 -0.46 2.78
C GLU A 131 -9.78 0.53 3.12
N ARG A 132 -10.11 1.57 3.88
CA ARG A 132 -9.17 2.59 4.35
C ARG A 132 -8.07 1.98 5.20
N LEU A 133 -8.41 1.10 6.14
CA LEU A 133 -7.43 0.38 6.96
C LEU A 133 -6.54 -0.53 6.12
N ALA A 134 -7.12 -1.29 5.19
CA ALA A 134 -6.38 -2.15 4.28
C ALA A 134 -5.36 -1.35 3.46
N ALA A 135 -5.79 -0.24 2.84
CA ALA A 135 -4.96 0.62 2.04
C ALA A 135 -3.81 1.23 2.87
N MET A 136 -4.11 1.81 4.04
CA MET A 136 -3.09 2.38 4.92
C MET A 136 -2.07 1.34 5.38
N ARG A 137 -2.52 0.12 5.73
CA ARG A 137 -1.62 -0.96 6.15
C ARG A 137 -0.65 -1.35 5.05
N ILE A 138 -1.12 -1.48 3.80
CA ILE A 138 -0.26 -1.79 2.66
C ILE A 138 0.67 -0.62 2.31
N CYS A 139 0.16 0.61 2.27
CA CYS A 139 0.98 1.80 2.02
C CYS A 139 2.09 1.96 3.06
N HIS A 140 1.81 1.66 4.34
CA HIS A 140 2.80 1.66 5.40
C HIS A 140 3.94 0.69 5.12
N LEU A 141 3.62 -0.58 4.83
CA LEU A 141 4.61 -1.59 4.49
C LEU A 141 5.50 -1.17 3.31
N LEU A 142 4.90 -0.56 2.27
CA LEU A 142 5.62 -0.08 1.10
C LEU A 142 6.55 1.09 1.42
N ILE A 143 6.07 2.14 2.12
CA ILE A 143 6.92 3.29 2.46
C ILE A 143 8.08 2.85 3.36
N THR A 144 7.84 1.96 4.33
CA THR A 144 8.89 1.44 5.19
C THR A 144 9.93 0.65 4.39
N TYR A 145 9.49 -0.21 3.45
CA TYR A 145 10.42 -0.93 2.57
C TYR A 145 11.21 0.02 1.66
N HIS A 146 10.56 1.00 1.02
CA HIS A 146 11.25 1.94 0.14
C HIS A 146 12.23 2.86 0.90
N GLY A 147 11.98 3.14 2.19
CA GLY A 147 12.89 3.89 3.06
C GLY A 147 14.10 3.07 3.54
N ASP A 148 13.94 1.75 3.67
CA ASP A 148 14.96 0.81 4.15
C ASP A 148 14.84 -0.55 3.43
N PRO A 149 15.39 -0.71 2.21
CA PRO A 149 15.11 -1.86 1.35
C PRO A 149 15.90 -3.13 1.73
N THR A 150 15.76 -3.60 2.96
CA THR A 150 16.36 -4.85 3.44
C THR A 150 15.64 -6.09 2.89
N MET A 151 16.32 -7.23 2.88
CA MET A 151 15.72 -8.50 2.43
C MET A 151 14.57 -8.94 3.36
N GLU A 152 14.72 -8.68 4.65
CA GLU A 152 13.73 -8.97 5.69
C GLU A 152 12.45 -8.18 5.44
N ARG A 153 12.56 -6.86 5.19
CA ARG A 153 11.39 -6.02 4.88
C ARG A 153 10.78 -6.39 3.53
N ARG A 154 11.58 -6.71 2.51
CA ARG A 154 11.07 -7.19 1.23
C ARG A 154 10.23 -8.46 1.39
N ALA A 155 10.63 -9.35 2.30
CA ALA A 155 9.90 -10.59 2.58
C ALA A 155 8.54 -10.35 3.25
N THR A 156 8.31 -9.19 3.87
CA THR A 156 7.01 -8.84 4.46
C THR A 156 6.02 -8.28 3.43
N LEU A 157 6.48 -7.92 2.22
CA LEU A 157 5.59 -7.41 1.18
C LEU A 157 4.84 -8.55 0.47
N PRO A 158 3.56 -8.34 0.10
CA PRO A 158 2.89 -9.22 -0.83
C PRO A 158 3.67 -9.33 -2.15
N ARG A 159 3.77 -10.55 -2.69
CA ARG A 159 4.63 -10.84 -3.86
C ARG A 159 4.32 -9.99 -5.09
N TRP A 160 3.08 -9.55 -5.25
CA TRP A 160 2.70 -8.72 -6.39
C TRP A 160 3.29 -7.31 -6.34
N TYR A 161 3.77 -6.83 -5.19
CA TYR A 161 4.51 -5.56 -5.07
C TYR A 161 5.99 -5.67 -5.43
N TRP A 162 6.50 -6.86 -5.77
CA TRP A 162 7.84 -6.95 -6.32
C TRP A 162 7.92 -6.25 -7.68
N ASN A 163 9.03 -5.54 -7.90
CA ASN A 163 9.23 -4.75 -9.09
C ASN A 163 9.08 -5.58 -10.36
N ARG A 164 8.27 -5.07 -11.29
CA ARG A 164 8.13 -5.58 -12.65
C ARG A 164 9.06 -4.85 -13.60
N PRO A 165 9.41 -5.44 -14.77
CA PRO A 165 10.28 -4.79 -15.74
C PRO A 165 9.82 -3.38 -16.15
N SER A 166 8.51 -3.15 -16.25
CA SER A 166 7.92 -1.84 -16.55
C SER A 166 8.27 -0.77 -15.52
N GLN A 167 8.38 -1.13 -14.23
CA GLN A 167 8.74 -0.19 -13.15
C GLN A 167 10.21 0.23 -13.21
N ALA A 168 11.02 -0.31 -14.12
CA ALA A 168 12.35 0.23 -14.43
C ALA A 168 12.27 1.46 -15.35
N LEU A 169 11.12 1.72 -15.99
CA LEU A 169 10.91 2.92 -16.80
C LEU A 169 10.66 4.15 -15.90
N PRO A 170 10.99 5.37 -16.33
CA PRO A 170 10.66 6.58 -15.58
C PRO A 170 9.13 6.71 -15.39
N HIS A 171 8.69 6.80 -14.13
CA HIS A 171 7.28 6.88 -13.77
C HIS A 171 7.09 7.63 -12.45
N SER A 172 5.90 8.19 -12.23
CA SER A 172 5.55 8.91 -11.01
C SER A 172 5.44 7.92 -9.83
N TYR A 173 6.11 8.22 -8.72
CA TYR A 173 6.27 7.30 -7.59
C TYR A 173 4.95 6.82 -6.96
N GLY A 174 3.89 7.63 -7.03
CA GLY A 174 2.55 7.24 -6.59
C GLY A 174 1.99 6.01 -7.30
N ILE A 175 2.49 5.67 -8.50
CA ILE A 175 2.06 4.48 -9.24
C ILE A 175 2.41 3.20 -8.46
N ASP A 176 3.56 3.16 -7.77
CA ASP A 176 4.01 1.96 -7.07
C ASP A 176 3.11 1.53 -5.91
N PHE A 177 2.21 2.41 -5.46
CA PHE A 177 1.27 2.17 -4.37
C PHE A 177 -0.04 1.52 -4.83
N PHE A 178 -0.30 1.40 -6.13
CA PHE A 178 -1.49 0.68 -6.60
C PHE A 178 -1.32 -0.84 -6.45
N VAL A 179 -2.35 -1.46 -5.90
CA VAL A 179 -2.35 -2.90 -5.58
C VAL A 179 -2.19 -3.78 -6.81
N TRP A 180 -2.93 -3.46 -7.87
CA TRP A 180 -3.00 -4.32 -9.06
C TRP A 180 -1.81 -4.08 -9.99
N PRO A 181 -1.00 -5.11 -10.30
CA PRO A 181 0.15 -4.95 -11.18
C PRO A 181 -0.20 -4.50 -12.61
N GLY A 182 -1.33 -4.99 -13.17
CA GLY A 182 -1.81 -4.57 -14.49
C GLY A 182 -2.11 -3.07 -14.52
N LEU A 183 -2.77 -2.57 -13.48
CA LEU A 183 -3.05 -1.13 -13.35
C LEU A 183 -1.76 -0.32 -13.27
N ARG A 184 -0.78 -0.76 -12.48
CA ARG A 184 0.54 -0.10 -12.41
C ARG A 184 1.23 -0.07 -13.77
N GLU A 185 1.27 -1.20 -14.47
CA GLU A 185 1.81 -1.28 -15.83
C GLU A 185 1.12 -0.29 -16.76
N ARG A 186 -0.22 -0.23 -16.77
CA ARG A 186 -0.96 0.73 -17.59
C ARG A 186 -0.64 2.18 -17.23
N LEU A 187 -0.63 2.52 -15.94
CA LEU A 187 -0.35 3.88 -15.48
C LEU A 187 1.05 4.35 -15.85
N ILE A 188 2.06 3.47 -15.86
CA ILE A 188 3.42 3.82 -16.31
C ILE A 188 3.39 4.39 -17.74
N PHE A 189 2.55 3.85 -18.62
CA PHE A 189 2.44 4.31 -20.01
C PHE A 189 1.39 5.40 -20.23
N SER A 190 0.42 5.55 -19.32
CA SER A 190 -0.79 6.34 -19.58
C SER A 190 -1.35 7.13 -18.39
N GLN A 191 -0.56 7.38 -17.34
CA GLN A 191 -1.00 8.07 -16.11
C GLN A 191 -1.80 9.36 -16.33
N HIS A 192 -1.49 10.11 -17.40
CA HIS A 192 -2.13 11.40 -17.69
C HIS A 192 -3.60 11.25 -18.06
N GLN A 193 -4.06 10.05 -18.44
CA GLN A 193 -5.47 9.75 -18.64
C GLN A 193 -6.24 9.61 -17.31
N TYR A 194 -5.53 9.40 -16.19
CA TYR A 194 -6.09 9.04 -14.88
C TYR A 194 -5.70 10.02 -13.76
N CYS A 195 -5.11 11.17 -14.11
CA CYS A 195 -4.57 12.12 -13.15
C CYS A 195 -5.58 13.15 -12.63
N THR A 196 -6.85 13.08 -13.04
CA THR A 196 -7.91 14.00 -12.61
C THR A 196 -8.43 13.63 -11.21
N ASN A 197 -9.03 14.57 -10.50
CA ASN A 197 -9.61 14.31 -9.18
C ASN A 197 -10.79 13.32 -9.25
N THR A 198 -11.51 13.28 -10.38
CA THR A 198 -12.61 12.34 -10.63
C THR A 198 -12.17 10.88 -10.51
N PHE A 199 -10.96 10.54 -10.97
CA PHE A 199 -10.43 9.18 -10.81
C PHE A 199 -10.35 8.78 -9.33
N TRP A 200 -9.84 9.68 -8.48
CA TRP A 200 -9.68 9.44 -7.04
C TRP A 200 -11.01 9.42 -6.30
N GLU A 201 -11.95 10.29 -6.66
CA GLU A 201 -13.31 10.33 -6.09
C GLU A 201 -14.07 9.04 -6.38
N LEU A 202 -13.95 8.52 -7.60
CA LEU A 202 -14.50 7.21 -7.96
C LEU A 202 -13.76 6.07 -7.26
N LEU A 203 -12.42 6.09 -7.23
CA LEU A 203 -11.63 5.07 -6.54
C LEU A 203 -12.02 4.95 -5.06
N GLN A 204 -12.14 6.07 -4.34
CA GLN A 204 -12.47 6.08 -2.92
C GLN A 204 -13.82 5.44 -2.62
N THR A 205 -14.82 5.73 -3.44
CA THR A 205 -16.18 5.24 -3.22
C THR A 205 -16.39 3.81 -3.72
N ASN A 206 -15.56 3.36 -4.67
CA ASN A 206 -15.73 2.07 -5.35
C ASN A 206 -14.74 0.98 -4.92
N LEU A 207 -13.62 1.30 -4.27
CA LEU A 207 -12.70 0.30 -3.72
C LEU A 207 -13.47 -0.62 -2.77
N LYS A 208 -13.24 -1.93 -2.88
CA LYS A 208 -13.85 -2.95 -2.01
C LYS A 208 -12.85 -4.02 -1.63
N ILE A 209 -12.80 -4.30 -0.33
CA ILE A 209 -12.14 -5.50 0.19
C ILE A 209 -13.19 -6.60 0.35
N LEU A 210 -12.89 -7.81 -0.14
CA LEU A 210 -13.71 -9.00 0.12
C LEU A 210 -13.56 -9.44 1.58
N TRP A 211 -14.22 -8.72 2.47
CA TRP A 211 -14.29 -8.95 3.90
C TRP A 211 -15.74 -9.18 4.32
N THR A 212 -16.00 -10.30 4.98
CA THR A 212 -17.34 -10.76 5.35
C THR A 212 -17.87 -10.15 6.63
N ASP A 213 -16.96 -9.72 7.50
CA ASP A 213 -17.27 -9.30 8.85
C ASP A 213 -17.27 -7.76 8.94
N THR A 214 -17.44 -7.23 10.15
CA THR A 214 -17.53 -5.78 10.35
C THR A 214 -16.15 -5.13 10.39
N PHE A 215 -16.11 -3.79 10.38
CA PHE A 215 -14.88 -3.05 10.59
C PHE A 215 -14.23 -3.40 11.95
N GLN A 216 -15.05 -3.64 12.98
CA GLN A 216 -14.58 -3.98 14.32
C GLN A 216 -13.88 -5.34 14.37
N ASP A 217 -14.13 -6.22 13.41
CA ASP A 217 -13.49 -7.54 13.30
C ASP A 217 -12.10 -7.47 12.62
N THR A 218 -11.72 -6.29 12.12
CA THR A 218 -10.42 -6.07 11.47
C THR A 218 -9.28 -5.82 12.46
N PHE A 219 -9.58 -5.58 13.74
CA PHE A 219 -8.60 -5.33 14.79
C PHE A 219 -9.09 -5.77 16.17
N TYR A 220 -8.20 -5.81 17.15
CA TYR A 220 -8.54 -5.96 18.56
C TYR A 220 -7.75 -4.98 19.42
N HIS A 221 -8.31 -4.61 20.57
CA HIS A 221 -7.68 -3.70 21.52
C HIS A 221 -7.07 -4.48 22.69
N ASN A 222 -5.77 -4.35 22.90
CA ASN A 222 -5.09 -4.91 24.05
C ASN A 222 -5.30 -4.03 25.28
N ALA A 223 -6.13 -4.48 26.22
CA ALA A 223 -6.48 -3.72 27.42
C ALA A 223 -5.29 -3.42 28.36
N HIS A 224 -4.21 -4.22 28.31
CA HIS A 224 -3.04 -4.00 29.16
C HIS A 224 -2.12 -2.91 28.60
N THR A 225 -1.91 -2.90 27.29
CA THR A 225 -1.00 -1.94 26.62
C THR A 225 -1.73 -0.71 26.08
N GLY A 226 -3.07 -0.76 25.97
CA GLY A 226 -3.88 0.28 25.36
C GLY A 226 -3.74 0.39 23.84
N LYS A 227 -3.17 -0.63 23.19
CA LYS A 227 -2.84 -0.64 21.76
C LYS A 227 -3.85 -1.41 20.93
N TYR A 228 -4.08 -0.95 19.71
CA TYR A 228 -4.74 -1.74 18.70
C TYR A 228 -3.76 -2.67 18.00
N HIS A 229 -4.25 -3.85 17.65
CA HIS A 229 -3.56 -4.86 16.86
C HIS A 229 -4.46 -5.29 15.71
N ILE A 230 -3.88 -5.49 14.54
CA ILE A 230 -4.64 -5.93 13.37
C ILE A 230 -5.02 -7.41 13.54
N SER A 231 -6.26 -7.75 13.21
CA SER A 231 -6.75 -9.13 13.22
C SER A 231 -5.89 -9.99 12.28
N PRO A 232 -5.34 -11.13 12.73
CA PRO A 232 -4.57 -12.02 11.86
C PRO A 232 -5.35 -12.48 10.62
N LEU A 233 -6.67 -12.65 10.74
CA LEU A 233 -7.54 -13.01 9.61
C LEU A 233 -7.64 -11.87 8.60
N PHE A 234 -7.74 -10.63 9.09
CA PHE A 234 -7.77 -9.46 8.23
C PHE A 234 -6.41 -9.21 7.55
N GLU A 235 -5.31 -9.32 8.29
CA GLU A 235 -3.95 -9.22 7.74
C GLU A 235 -3.72 -10.28 6.65
N GLN A 236 -4.16 -11.54 6.87
CA GLN A 236 -4.12 -12.57 5.84
C GLN A 236 -4.98 -12.20 4.63
N ARG A 237 -6.17 -11.63 4.85
CA ARG A 237 -7.09 -11.24 3.77
C ARG A 237 -6.51 -10.15 2.88
N ILE A 238 -5.98 -9.08 3.44
CA ILE A 238 -5.39 -7.98 2.65
C ILE A 238 -4.09 -8.40 1.95
N ARG A 239 -3.49 -9.51 2.38
CA ARG A 239 -2.38 -10.22 1.74
C ARG A 239 -2.80 -11.25 0.69
N ASP A 240 -4.08 -11.31 0.34
CA ASP A 240 -4.58 -11.97 -0.87
C ASP A 240 -5.01 -10.91 -1.91
N ILE A 241 -4.36 -10.90 -3.09
CA ILE A 241 -4.69 -9.93 -4.15
C ILE A 241 -6.13 -10.07 -4.63
N ASN A 242 -6.70 -11.28 -4.53
CA ASN A 242 -8.08 -11.53 -4.93
C ASN A 242 -9.10 -10.91 -3.97
N ALA A 243 -8.66 -10.46 -2.80
CA ALA A 243 -9.51 -9.70 -1.89
C ALA A 243 -9.70 -8.25 -2.33
N TRP A 244 -8.83 -7.72 -3.19
CA TRP A 244 -8.88 -6.35 -3.66
C TRP A 244 -9.69 -6.25 -4.93
N THR A 245 -10.82 -5.57 -4.84
CA THR A 245 -11.79 -5.46 -5.93
C THR A 245 -12.29 -4.03 -6.08
N MET A 246 -12.97 -3.76 -7.19
CA MET A 246 -13.56 -2.47 -7.48
C MET A 246 -15.03 -2.64 -7.88
N SER A 247 -15.90 -1.79 -7.34
CA SER A 247 -17.33 -1.80 -7.66
C SER A 247 -17.56 -1.45 -9.14
N THR A 248 -18.66 -1.95 -9.71
CA THR A 248 -18.94 -1.83 -11.14
C THR A 248 -19.09 -0.39 -11.64
N ASP A 249 -19.49 0.54 -10.77
CA ASP A 249 -19.72 1.94 -11.15
C ASP A 249 -18.42 2.66 -11.53
N PHE A 250 -17.27 2.22 -10.99
CA PHE A 250 -15.96 2.68 -11.41
C PHE A 250 -15.72 2.40 -12.91
N PHE A 251 -16.07 1.20 -13.37
CA PHE A 251 -15.85 0.79 -14.76
C PHE A 251 -16.85 1.41 -15.75
N GLN A 252 -17.93 2.03 -15.28
CA GLN A 252 -18.76 2.85 -16.17
C GLN A 252 -18.01 4.09 -16.67
N HIS A 253 -17.05 4.58 -15.88
CA HIS A 253 -16.22 5.74 -16.20
C HIS A 253 -14.87 5.34 -16.81
N PHE A 254 -14.31 4.19 -16.40
CA PHE A 254 -13.03 3.67 -16.89
C PHE A 254 -13.17 2.19 -17.31
N PRO A 255 -13.93 1.89 -18.38
CA PRO A 255 -14.26 0.52 -18.77
C PRO A 255 -13.03 -0.32 -19.11
N GLU A 256 -11.99 0.29 -19.67
CA GLU A 256 -10.74 -0.37 -20.04
C GLU A 256 -9.93 -0.87 -18.84
N LEU A 257 -10.18 -0.34 -17.64
CA LEU A 257 -9.51 -0.78 -16.41
C LEU A 257 -10.07 -2.10 -15.86
N SER A 258 -11.18 -2.61 -16.43
CA SER A 258 -11.73 -3.91 -16.06
C SER A 258 -10.82 -5.10 -16.43
N GLU A 259 -9.87 -4.89 -17.34
CA GLU A 259 -8.82 -5.87 -17.66
C GLU A 259 -7.74 -5.96 -16.58
N ASP A 260 -7.58 -4.91 -15.78
CA ASP A 260 -6.49 -4.77 -14.80
C ASP A 260 -6.95 -4.91 -13.35
N ILE A 261 -8.22 -4.64 -13.09
CA ILE A 261 -8.82 -4.55 -11.77
C ILE A 261 -10.00 -5.51 -11.67
N PRO A 262 -9.99 -6.48 -10.75
CA PRO A 262 -11.12 -7.38 -10.53
C PRO A 262 -12.38 -6.62 -10.10
N ALA A 263 -13.49 -6.89 -10.77
CA ALA A 263 -14.79 -6.34 -10.40
C ALA A 263 -15.34 -7.01 -9.12
N TYR A 264 -15.95 -6.20 -8.25
CA TYR A 264 -16.67 -6.70 -7.09
C TYR A 264 -18.01 -7.30 -7.55
N MET A 265 -18.14 -8.62 -7.43
CA MET A 265 -19.34 -9.36 -7.85
C MET A 265 -20.31 -9.62 -6.67
N GLY A 266 -20.19 -8.85 -5.59
CA GLY A 266 -20.78 -9.21 -4.31
C GLY A 266 -19.95 -10.26 -3.56
N ILE A 267 -20.15 -10.36 -2.25
CA ILE A 267 -19.72 -11.56 -1.53
C ILE A 267 -20.75 -12.63 -1.89
N PRO A 268 -20.35 -13.78 -2.49
CA PRO A 268 -21.29 -14.88 -2.67
C PRO A 268 -21.90 -15.20 -1.32
N ALA A 269 -23.23 -15.22 -1.23
CA ALA A 269 -23.89 -15.79 -0.06
C ALA A 269 -23.43 -17.25 0.03
N SER A 270 -22.42 -17.52 0.85
CA SER A 270 -22.01 -18.89 1.15
C SER A 270 -23.25 -19.60 1.67
N MET A 271 -23.56 -20.74 1.06
CA MET A 271 -24.75 -21.55 1.29
C MET A 271 -25.00 -21.76 2.79
N GLY A 272 -25.85 -20.90 3.35
CA GLY A 272 -26.51 -21.16 4.61
C GLY A 272 -27.49 -22.31 4.41
N GLY A 273 -27.09 -23.52 4.79
CA GLY A 273 -28.02 -24.63 4.94
C GLY A 273 -27.65 -25.90 4.19
N VAL A 274 -26.66 -26.64 4.69
CA VAL A 274 -26.83 -28.09 4.81
C VAL A 274 -26.40 -28.45 6.23
N HIS A 275 -27.39 -28.61 7.11
CA HIS A 275 -27.23 -29.38 8.33
C HIS A 275 -26.95 -30.84 7.92
N PRO A 276 -25.82 -31.45 8.32
CA PRO A 276 -25.83 -32.87 8.60
C PRO A 276 -26.45 -33.00 10.00
N SER A 277 -27.66 -33.57 10.08
CA SER A 277 -28.17 -34.14 11.32
C SER A 277 -27.20 -35.22 11.79
N ALA A 278 -26.21 -34.84 12.59
CA ALA A 278 -25.47 -35.75 13.43
C ALA A 278 -26.21 -35.81 14.77
N VAL A 279 -27.06 -36.84 14.89
CA VAL A 279 -27.62 -37.27 16.18
C VAL A 279 -26.43 -37.66 17.07
N VAL A 280 -26.14 -36.84 18.07
CA VAL A 280 -25.18 -37.15 19.13
C VAL A 280 -25.94 -37.82 20.27
N PRO A 281 -25.62 -39.08 20.65
CA PRO A 281 -26.21 -39.70 21.82
C PRO A 281 -25.69 -39.05 23.09
N SER A 282 -26.62 -38.64 23.96
CA SER A 282 -26.38 -38.10 25.29
C SER A 282 -25.74 -39.14 26.23
N SER A 283 -24.56 -38.85 26.76
CA SER A 283 -24.00 -39.51 27.94
C SER A 283 -23.47 -38.49 28.95
N ARG A 284 -24.34 -38.11 29.88
CA ARG A 284 -24.03 -37.59 31.23
C ARG A 284 -24.90 -38.40 32.18
N ARG A 285 -24.52 -38.84 33.37
CA ARG A 285 -23.34 -38.84 34.26
C ARG A 285 -23.78 -39.80 35.38
N ARG A 286 -22.89 -40.52 36.06
CA ARG A 286 -23.06 -40.70 37.51
C ARG A 286 -21.74 -41.09 38.19
N TYR A 287 -21.22 -40.16 38.97
CA TYR A 287 -20.44 -40.45 40.17
C TYR A 287 -21.46 -40.87 41.24
N GLU A 288 -21.27 -42.03 41.86
CA GLU A 288 -21.97 -42.42 43.09
C GLU A 288 -20.91 -42.55 44.19
N ASP A 289 -20.98 -41.63 45.14
CA ASP A 289 -20.52 -41.81 46.52
C ASP A 289 -21.79 -42.06 47.34
N ASP A 290 -21.88 -43.20 48.02
CA ASP A 290 -22.78 -43.36 49.16
C ASP A 290 -22.09 -44.20 50.24
N GLU A 291 -22.17 -43.69 51.46
CA GLU A 291 -21.43 -44.11 52.63
C GLU A 291 -22.34 -44.94 53.56
N SER A 292 -21.83 -46.09 54.03
CA SER A 292 -22.16 -46.75 55.30
C SER A 292 -23.54 -47.45 55.49
N LYS A 293 -23.51 -48.79 55.65
CA LYS A 293 -23.73 -49.49 56.95
C LYS A 293 -23.91 -51.03 56.83
N VAL A 294 -22.94 -51.74 57.41
CA VAL A 294 -23.06 -52.87 58.38
C VAL A 294 -24.08 -54.00 58.11
N HIS A 295 -23.59 -55.22 57.84
CA HIS A 295 -23.85 -56.40 58.70
C HIS A 295 -22.93 -57.62 58.45
N LYS A 296 -22.22 -58.00 59.52
CA LYS A 296 -21.87 -59.35 60.03
C LYS A 296 -21.46 -60.49 59.06
N GLY A 297 -20.15 -60.77 59.08
CA GLY A 297 -19.61 -61.96 59.75
C GLY A 297 -19.45 -63.26 58.93
N GLN A 298 -18.20 -63.71 58.72
CA GLN A 298 -17.75 -65.08 59.06
C GLN A 298 -16.23 -65.28 58.83
N ARG A 299 -15.55 -65.62 59.94
CA ARG A 299 -14.44 -66.59 60.13
C ARG A 299 -13.32 -66.77 59.07
N ALA A 300 -12.12 -66.35 59.50
CA ALA A 300 -10.86 -67.11 59.71
C ALA A 300 -10.30 -68.12 58.69
N ALA A 301 -9.02 -67.90 58.29
CA ALA A 301 -7.83 -68.78 58.45
C ALA A 301 -6.61 -68.05 57.84
N ILE A 302 -5.60 -67.63 58.61
CA ILE A 302 -4.32 -68.33 58.89
C ILE A 302 -3.57 -68.79 57.63
N CYS A 303 -2.60 -67.99 57.20
CA CYS A 303 -1.16 -68.28 57.01
C CYS A 303 -0.49 -67.10 56.32
#